data_AF-A0A2H3IWE5-F1
#
_entry.id   AF-A0A2H3IWE5-F1
#
_cell.length_a   1.000
_cell.length_b   1.000
_cell.length_c   1.000
_cell.angle_alpha   90.00
_cell.angle_beta   90.00
_cell.angle_gamma   90.00
#
_symmetry.space_group_name_H-M   'P 1'
#
loop_
_entity.id
_entity.type
_entity.pdbx_description
1 polymer ?
#
loop_
_entity_poly.entity_id
_entity_poly.type
_entity_poly.pdbx_seq_one_letter_code
_entity_poly.pdbx_strand_id
1 'polypeptide(L)'
;MDSLPTAAGLAKGTVPPRTPSLADQLTIEPRASIFFSYARETELSARFGAEGAGVNSTLLVPTNRAVMALARKPFVSHEGPAPIKEGVILPEQEYDALSKANVERWVSAHIIPQSPISLLSPSIHETLLTGKSVTFTQSEEDDSQPEWSRVLMDGDVRIIGSKEASNGVMYIIDGTVKID
;
A
#
# COMPACT_ATOMS: atom_id res chain seq x y z
N MET A 1 60.76 -27.06 19.12
CA MET A 1 60.15 -27.13 17.78
C MET A 1 58.72 -26.68 17.92
N ASP A 2 58.55 -25.37 17.77
CA ASP A 2 57.29 -24.65 17.64
C ASP A 2 56.36 -25.29 16.60
N SER A 3 55.09 -25.41 16.95
CA SER A 3 54.01 -25.45 15.96
C SER A 3 52.77 -24.79 16.55
N LEU A 4 52.43 -23.69 15.91
CA LEU A 4 51.34 -22.74 16.18
C LEU A 4 49.94 -23.40 16.05
N PRO A 5 48.89 -22.79 16.63
CA PRO A 5 47.52 -23.20 16.42
C PRO A 5 47.03 -22.85 15.00
N THR A 6 46.42 -23.83 14.32
CA THR A 6 45.69 -23.66 13.06
C THR A 6 44.47 -22.76 13.26
N ALA A 7 44.47 -21.62 12.58
CA ALA A 7 43.31 -20.76 12.43
C ALA A 7 42.23 -21.46 11.58
N ALA A 8 41.12 -21.85 12.21
CA ALA A 8 39.94 -22.35 11.54
C ALA A 8 38.89 -21.24 11.40
N GLY A 9 38.77 -20.74 10.16
CA GLY A 9 37.49 -20.33 9.56
C GLY A 9 36.75 -19.15 10.18
N LEU A 10 36.96 -17.95 9.64
CA LEU A 10 35.89 -16.96 9.57
C LEU A 10 34.69 -17.59 8.87
N ALA A 11 33.65 -17.95 9.61
CA ALA A 11 32.34 -18.13 9.05
C ALA A 11 31.94 -16.79 8.41
N LYS A 12 31.92 -16.73 7.08
CA LYS A 12 31.16 -15.70 6.36
C LYS A 12 29.74 -15.79 6.91
N GLY A 13 29.35 -14.80 7.71
CA GLY A 13 27.96 -14.61 8.10
C GLY A 13 27.16 -14.43 6.82
N THR A 14 26.56 -15.50 6.33
CA THR A 14 25.45 -15.42 5.40
C THR A 14 24.35 -14.73 6.17
N VAL A 15 24.29 -13.40 6.10
CA VAL A 15 23.08 -12.68 6.44
C VAL A 15 21.96 -13.35 5.64
N PRO A 16 20.92 -13.90 6.28
CA PRO A 16 19.79 -14.41 5.53
C PRO A 16 19.31 -13.25 4.63
N PRO A 17 18.88 -13.53 3.39
CA PRO A 17 18.34 -12.48 2.53
C PRO A 17 17.26 -11.77 3.33
N ARG A 18 17.50 -10.50 3.68
CA ARG A 18 16.50 -9.69 4.37
C ARG A 18 15.35 -9.54 3.40
N THR A 19 14.19 -10.06 3.77
CA THR A 19 12.98 -9.79 3.02
C THR A 19 12.82 -8.27 2.99
N PRO A 20 12.66 -7.64 1.81
CA PRO A 20 12.48 -6.20 1.73
C PRO A 20 11.27 -5.76 2.58
N SER A 21 11.33 -4.57 3.18
CA SER A 21 10.18 -3.98 3.85
C SER A 21 9.13 -3.52 2.84
N LEU A 22 7.93 -3.14 3.32
CA LEU A 22 6.90 -2.53 2.47
C LEU A 22 7.43 -1.24 1.80
N ALA A 23 8.24 -0.46 2.51
CA ALA A 23 8.89 0.73 1.94
C ALA A 23 9.88 0.38 0.81
N ASP A 24 10.66 -0.69 0.97
CA ASP A 24 11.57 -1.18 -0.08
C ASP A 24 10.78 -1.69 -1.28
N GLN A 25 9.72 -2.47 -1.06
CA GLN A 25 8.85 -2.98 -2.12
C GLN A 25 8.21 -1.84 -2.93
N LEU A 26 7.71 -0.80 -2.25
CA LEU A 26 7.16 0.40 -2.91
C LEU A 26 8.21 1.17 -3.71
N THR A 27 9.47 1.18 -3.26
CA THR A 27 10.58 1.82 -3.96
C THR A 27 11.00 1.01 -5.20
N ILE A 28 10.94 -0.32 -5.11
CA ILE A 28 11.31 -1.25 -6.18
C ILE A 28 10.20 -1.35 -7.24
N GLU A 29 8.93 -1.15 -6.88
CA GLU A 29 7.78 -1.35 -7.76
C GLU A 29 7.46 -0.10 -8.62
N PRO A 30 7.91 -0.02 -9.88
CA PRO A 30 7.73 1.18 -10.70
C PRO A 30 6.26 1.43 -11.04
N ARG A 31 5.43 0.37 -11.06
CA ARG A 31 3.99 0.49 -11.33
C ARG A 31 3.25 1.23 -10.23
N ALA A 32 3.83 1.34 -9.04
CA ALA A 32 3.27 1.99 -7.87
C ALA A 32 3.89 3.38 -7.59
N SER A 33 4.78 3.87 -8.46
CA SER A 33 5.59 5.07 -8.21
C SER A 33 4.77 6.32 -7.87
N ILE A 34 3.58 6.49 -8.48
CA ILE A 34 2.67 7.60 -8.17
C ILE A 34 2.10 7.46 -6.76
N PHE A 35 1.57 6.29 -6.42
CA PHE A 35 1.06 6.01 -5.08
C PHE A 35 2.13 6.20 -4.02
N PHE A 36 3.35 5.67 -4.26
CA PHE A 36 4.46 5.81 -3.33
C PHE A 36 4.89 7.27 -3.15
N SER A 37 4.87 8.07 -4.23
CA SER A 37 5.17 9.49 -4.15
C SER A 37 4.23 10.21 -3.18
N TYR A 38 2.93 9.92 -3.25
CA TYR A 38 1.95 10.44 -2.31
C TYR A 38 2.12 9.89 -0.89
N ALA A 39 2.25 8.57 -0.76
CA ALA A 39 2.33 7.92 0.54
C ALA A 39 3.58 8.37 1.33
N ARG A 40 4.70 8.64 0.65
CA ARG A 40 5.93 9.24 1.21
C ARG A 40 5.71 10.61 1.84
N GLU A 41 4.79 11.42 1.31
CA GLU A 41 4.52 12.76 1.83
C GLU A 41 3.61 12.76 3.07
N THR A 42 3.08 11.59 3.45
CA THR A 42 2.22 11.40 4.63
C THR A 42 3.01 10.90 5.83
N GLU A 43 2.45 11.06 7.04
CA GLU A 43 3.04 10.49 8.26
C GLU A 43 2.99 8.94 8.27
N LEU A 44 2.18 8.34 7.38
CA LEU A 44 2.06 6.89 7.21
C LEU A 44 3.31 6.27 6.58
N SER A 45 4.15 7.08 5.92
CA SER A 45 5.43 6.65 5.35
C SER A 45 6.33 5.96 6.37
N ALA A 46 6.36 6.45 7.61
CA ALA A 46 7.11 5.86 8.71
C ALA A 46 6.63 4.44 9.05
N ARG A 47 5.34 4.13 8.83
CA ARG A 47 4.78 2.80 9.08
C ARG A 47 5.24 1.76 8.06
N PHE A 48 5.50 2.15 6.83
CA PHE A 48 5.95 1.21 5.79
C PHE A 48 7.37 0.69 6.02
N GLY A 49 8.20 1.44 6.75
CA GLY A 49 9.54 1.02 7.16
C GLY A 49 9.62 0.54 8.61
N ALA A 50 8.53 0.62 9.38
CA ALA A 50 8.53 0.20 10.78
C ALA A 50 8.59 -1.34 10.88
N GLU A 51 9.57 -1.82 11.66
CA GLU A 51 9.76 -3.23 11.98
C GLU A 51 9.43 -3.46 13.47
N GLY A 52 8.51 -4.37 13.78
CA GLY A 52 8.10 -4.66 15.15
C GLY A 52 6.90 -5.60 15.25
N ALA A 53 6.77 -6.31 16.38
CA ALA A 53 5.65 -7.20 16.63
C ALA A 53 4.33 -6.40 16.70
N GLY A 54 3.43 -6.64 15.74
CA GLY A 54 2.11 -5.99 15.68
C GLY A 54 1.99 -4.80 14.72
N VAL A 55 2.99 -4.55 13.86
CA VAL A 55 2.95 -3.48 12.84
C VAL A 55 2.64 -4.02 11.43
N ASN A 56 2.37 -5.33 11.33
CA ASN A 56 2.14 -6.01 10.06
C ASN A 56 0.89 -5.47 9.36
N SER A 57 1.08 -4.86 8.20
CA SER A 57 0.00 -4.21 7.46
C SER A 57 -0.12 -4.80 6.06
N THR A 58 -1.34 -4.86 5.55
CA THR A 58 -1.58 -5.19 4.15
C THR A 58 -1.75 -3.89 3.36
N LEU A 59 -0.94 -3.70 2.33
CA LEU A 59 -1.02 -2.55 1.43
C LEU A 59 -1.74 -2.92 0.15
N LEU A 60 -2.74 -2.12 -0.21
CA LEU A 60 -3.46 -2.21 -1.48
C LEU A 60 -2.95 -1.11 -2.38
N VAL A 61 -2.01 -1.43 -3.25
CA VAL A 61 -1.25 -0.43 -4.00
C VAL A 61 -1.80 -0.31 -5.41
N PRO A 62 -2.43 0.82 -5.76
CA PRO A 62 -2.96 1.04 -7.10
C PRO A 62 -1.82 1.24 -8.10
N THR A 63 -2.02 0.74 -9.32
CA THR A 63 -1.10 1.04 -10.42
C THR A 63 -1.15 2.51 -10.81
N ASN A 64 -0.07 3.03 -11.40
CA ASN A 64 -0.02 4.38 -11.97
C ASN A 64 -1.19 4.60 -12.94
N ARG A 65 -1.54 3.57 -13.72
CA ARG A 65 -2.70 3.61 -14.64
C ARG A 65 -4.01 3.76 -13.88
N ALA A 66 -4.22 3.00 -12.81
CA ALA A 66 -5.41 3.10 -11.98
C ALA A 66 -5.52 4.47 -11.30
N VAL A 67 -4.43 5.01 -10.77
CA VAL A 67 -4.39 6.36 -10.18
C VAL A 67 -4.66 7.44 -11.22
N MET A 68 -4.14 7.30 -12.45
CA MET A 68 -4.42 8.22 -13.55
C MET A 68 -5.85 8.10 -14.10
N ALA A 69 -6.43 6.90 -14.05
CA ALA A 69 -7.78 6.61 -14.53
C ALA A 69 -8.87 7.03 -13.53
N LEU A 70 -8.49 7.45 -12.32
CA LEU A 70 -9.38 8.10 -11.38
C LEU A 70 -10.07 9.28 -12.06
N ALA A 71 -11.39 9.18 -12.23
CA ALA A 71 -12.21 10.26 -12.79
C ALA A 71 -12.11 11.56 -11.96
N ARG A 72 -11.70 11.45 -10.68
CA ARG A 72 -11.48 12.55 -9.75
C ARG A 72 -10.19 12.32 -9.00
N LYS A 73 -9.31 13.31 -9.00
CA LYS A 73 -8.00 13.18 -8.35
C LYS A 73 -8.17 13.11 -6.83
N PRO A 74 -7.41 12.27 -6.12
CA PRO A 74 -7.60 12.00 -4.69
C PRO A 74 -7.32 13.21 -3.79
N PHE A 75 -6.71 14.28 -4.31
CA PHE A 75 -6.47 15.54 -3.62
C PHE A 75 -7.65 16.54 -3.71
N VAL A 76 -8.68 16.25 -4.50
CA VAL A 76 -9.85 17.13 -4.65
C VAL A 76 -11.02 16.53 -3.86
N SER A 77 -11.36 17.11 -2.71
CA SER A 77 -12.44 16.65 -1.82
C SER A 77 -13.79 16.50 -2.54
N HIS A 78 -14.61 15.54 -2.08
CA HIS A 78 -15.98 15.28 -2.57
C HIS A 78 -16.95 16.42 -2.25
N GLU A 79 -16.70 17.19 -1.18
CA GLU A 79 -17.31 18.52 -1.04
C GLU A 79 -16.74 19.36 -2.18
N GLY A 80 -17.46 19.37 -3.30
CA GLY A 80 -17.04 20.08 -4.48
C GLY A 80 -16.63 21.50 -4.10
N PRO A 81 -15.76 22.15 -4.87
CA PRO A 81 -15.79 23.59 -4.82
C PRO A 81 -17.26 23.96 -5.07
N ALA A 82 -17.90 24.61 -4.10
CA ALA A 82 -18.82 25.67 -4.48
C ALA A 82 -18.09 26.36 -5.64
N PRO A 83 -18.68 26.37 -6.86
CA PRO A 83 -17.98 26.73 -8.09
C PRO A 83 -17.13 27.92 -7.73
N ILE A 84 -15.80 27.73 -7.80
CA ILE A 84 -14.81 28.66 -7.29
C ILE A 84 -15.34 30.01 -7.71
N LYS A 85 -15.90 30.81 -6.78
CA LYS A 85 -16.40 32.12 -7.14
C LYS A 85 -15.18 32.76 -7.76
N GLU A 86 -15.27 33.08 -9.05
CA GLU A 86 -14.23 33.75 -9.82
C GLU A 86 -13.52 34.74 -8.87
N GLY A 87 -12.29 34.41 -8.46
CA GLY A 87 -11.45 35.32 -7.67
C GLY A 87 -11.05 34.94 -6.24
N VAL A 88 -11.43 33.80 -5.65
CA VAL A 88 -10.80 33.37 -4.37
C VAL A 88 -9.56 32.52 -4.64
N ILE A 89 -8.40 33.17 -4.72
CA ILE A 89 -7.09 32.52 -4.65
C ILE A 89 -6.94 32.06 -3.20
N LEU A 90 -7.26 30.79 -2.90
CA LEU A 90 -6.80 30.16 -1.66
C LEU A 90 -5.26 30.24 -1.68
N PRO A 91 -4.63 30.75 -0.61
CA PRO A 91 -3.17 30.82 -0.56
C PRO A 91 -2.59 29.40 -0.72
N GLU A 92 -1.51 29.26 -1.50
CA GLU A 92 -0.91 27.95 -1.85
C GLU A 92 -0.76 27.03 -0.64
N GLN A 93 -0.40 27.56 0.53
CA GLN A 93 -0.25 26.79 1.75
C GLN A 93 -1.55 26.13 2.27
N GLU A 94 -2.70 26.78 2.15
CA GLU A 94 -3.99 26.19 2.54
C GLU A 94 -4.43 25.12 1.54
N TYR A 95 -4.14 25.33 0.25
CA TYR A 95 -4.38 24.34 -0.80
C TYR A 95 -3.48 23.11 -0.63
N ASP A 96 -2.21 23.31 -0.30
CA ASP A 96 -1.24 22.26 0.03
C ASP A 96 -1.67 21.47 1.27
N ALA A 97 -2.12 22.15 2.33
CA ALA A 97 -2.55 21.48 3.57
C ALA A 97 -3.81 20.62 3.35
N LEU A 98 -4.81 21.15 2.62
CA LEU A 98 -6.01 20.39 2.26
C LEU A 98 -5.70 19.22 1.32
N SER A 99 -4.80 19.44 0.36
CA SER A 99 -4.33 18.38 -0.56
C SER A 99 -3.63 17.26 0.21
N LYS A 100 -2.77 17.59 1.18
CA LYS A 100 -2.08 16.61 2.02
C LYS A 100 -3.04 15.81 2.89
N ALA A 101 -4.00 16.45 3.54
CA ALA A 101 -5.00 15.75 4.36
C ALA A 101 -5.87 14.80 3.53
N ASN A 102 -6.27 15.21 2.32
CA ASN A 102 -7.00 14.36 1.38
C ASN A 102 -6.17 13.18 0.89
N VAL A 103 -4.89 13.42 0.56
CA VAL A 103 -3.95 12.38 0.17
C VAL A 103 -3.74 11.39 1.32
N GLU A 104 -3.55 11.86 2.55
CA GLU A 104 -3.40 10.99 3.71
C GLU A 104 -4.66 10.14 3.94
N ARG A 105 -5.85 10.75 3.83
CA ARG A 105 -7.12 10.03 3.91
C ARG A 105 -7.23 8.95 2.83
N TRP A 106 -6.84 9.27 1.60
CA TRP A 106 -6.86 8.34 0.48
C TRP A 106 -5.83 7.21 0.66
N VAL A 107 -4.60 7.51 1.07
CA VAL A 107 -3.56 6.51 1.38
C VAL A 107 -4.01 5.62 2.53
N SER A 108 -4.63 6.17 3.58
CA SER A 108 -5.17 5.40 4.70
C SER A 108 -6.21 4.37 4.28
N ALA A 109 -7.05 4.69 3.29
CA ALA A 109 -8.03 3.75 2.72
C ALA A 109 -7.38 2.55 2.01
N HIS A 110 -6.11 2.67 1.63
CA HIS A 110 -5.35 1.62 0.95
C HIS A 110 -4.51 0.77 1.91
N ILE A 111 -4.59 1.03 3.22
CA ILE A 111 -3.81 0.32 4.23
C ILE A 111 -4.77 -0.43 5.14
N ILE A 112 -4.60 -1.74 5.24
CA ILE A 112 -5.27 -2.58 6.23
C ILE A 112 -4.26 -2.83 7.35
N PRO A 113 -4.51 -2.42 8.61
CA PRO A 113 -3.57 -2.56 9.73
C PRO A 113 -3.46 -4.01 10.25
N GLN A 114 -3.80 -4.99 9.42
CA GLN A 114 -3.77 -6.41 9.72
C GLN A 114 -3.10 -7.14 8.56
N SER A 115 -2.21 -8.07 8.89
CA SER A 115 -1.57 -8.97 7.94
C SER A 115 -1.05 -10.22 8.67
N PRO A 116 -1.18 -11.43 8.08
CA PRO A 116 -1.81 -11.71 6.78
C PRO A 116 -3.34 -11.65 6.83
N ILE A 117 -3.98 -11.35 5.70
CA ILE A 117 -5.43 -11.38 5.53
C ILE A 117 -5.84 -12.55 4.63
N SER A 118 -6.99 -13.17 4.93
CA SER A 118 -7.60 -14.15 4.04
C SER A 118 -8.35 -13.44 2.91
N LEU A 119 -7.97 -13.76 1.66
CA LEU A 119 -8.61 -13.21 0.45
C LEU A 119 -9.77 -14.07 -0.06
N LEU A 120 -9.69 -15.39 0.14
CA LEU A 120 -10.72 -16.33 -0.34
C LEU A 120 -11.98 -16.37 0.52
N SER A 121 -11.87 -15.96 1.80
CA SER A 121 -13.03 -15.83 2.67
C SER A 121 -13.69 -14.47 2.43
N PRO A 122 -15.01 -14.43 2.16
CA PRO A 122 -15.74 -13.16 2.06
C PRO A 122 -15.75 -12.48 3.42
N SER A 123 -14.75 -11.65 3.64
CA SER A 123 -14.50 -10.93 4.88
C SER A 123 -14.37 -9.45 4.58
N ILE A 124 -14.97 -8.65 5.46
CA ILE A 124 -14.84 -7.20 5.46
C ILE A 124 -13.58 -6.87 6.25
N HIS A 125 -12.62 -6.21 5.61
CA HIS A 125 -11.38 -5.78 6.26
C HIS A 125 -11.40 -4.27 6.46
N GLU A 126 -11.33 -3.84 7.71
CA GLU A 126 -11.25 -2.41 8.04
C GLU A 126 -9.90 -1.84 7.63
N THR A 127 -9.93 -0.65 7.03
CA THR A 127 -8.73 0.07 6.62
C THR A 127 -8.29 1.03 7.73
N LEU A 128 -7.12 1.67 7.59
CA LEU A 128 -6.71 2.75 8.49
C LEU A 128 -7.63 3.98 8.40
N LEU A 129 -8.38 4.13 7.31
CA LEU A 129 -9.40 5.16 7.21
C LEU A 129 -10.64 4.73 8.01
N THR A 130 -10.91 5.42 9.11
CA THR A 130 -12.07 5.16 9.97
C THR A 130 -13.38 5.16 9.17
N GLY A 131 -14.17 4.10 9.31
CA GLY A 131 -15.43 3.91 8.60
C GLY A 131 -15.28 3.43 7.16
N LYS A 132 -14.05 3.17 6.68
CA LYS A 132 -13.80 2.57 5.38
C LYS A 132 -13.27 1.15 5.53
N SER A 133 -13.95 0.24 4.86
CA SER A 133 -13.57 -1.17 4.76
C SER A 133 -13.52 -1.59 3.30
N VAL A 134 -12.77 -2.65 3.05
CA VAL A 134 -12.66 -3.30 1.73
C VAL A 134 -13.13 -4.74 1.84
N THR A 135 -13.71 -5.24 0.77
CA THR A 135 -14.19 -6.62 0.69
C THR A 135 -13.47 -7.37 -0.42
N PHE A 136 -13.15 -8.65 -0.19
CA PHE A 136 -12.61 -9.52 -1.23
C PHE A 136 -13.64 -10.60 -1.54
N THR A 137 -13.98 -10.72 -2.81
CA THR A 137 -14.94 -11.72 -3.30
C THR A 137 -14.23 -12.62 -4.31
N GLN A 138 -14.32 -13.93 -4.13
CA GLN A 138 -13.80 -14.87 -5.10
C GLN A 138 -14.56 -14.73 -6.42
N SER A 139 -13.83 -14.48 -7.51
CA SER A 139 -14.37 -14.37 -8.86
C SER A 139 -14.12 -15.63 -9.69
N GLU A 140 -13.12 -16.43 -9.33
CA GLU A 140 -12.74 -17.64 -10.07
C GLU A 140 -12.49 -18.82 -9.13
N GLU A 141 -13.01 -19.99 -9.48
CA GLU A 141 -12.81 -21.25 -8.75
C GLU A 141 -11.61 -22.07 -9.25
N ASP A 142 -10.80 -21.51 -10.16
CA ASP A 142 -9.67 -22.25 -10.74
C ASP A 142 -8.54 -22.44 -9.74
N ASP A 143 -8.38 -23.64 -9.18
CA ASP A 143 -7.40 -23.90 -8.11
C ASP A 143 -5.91 -23.86 -8.53
N SER A 144 -5.63 -23.52 -9.79
CA SER A 144 -4.28 -23.51 -10.36
C SER A 144 -3.57 -22.16 -10.22
N GLN A 145 -4.30 -21.07 -9.95
CA GLN A 145 -3.76 -19.70 -9.88
C GLN A 145 -3.52 -19.24 -8.43
N PRO A 146 -2.71 -18.22 -8.14
CA PRO A 146 -2.60 -17.75 -6.75
C PRO A 146 -3.89 -17.08 -6.24
N GLU A 147 -4.17 -17.15 -4.93
CA GLU A 147 -5.40 -16.64 -4.30
C GLU A 147 -5.73 -15.20 -4.71
N TRP A 148 -4.72 -14.33 -4.70
CA TRP A 148 -4.88 -12.91 -5.05
C TRP A 148 -5.38 -12.71 -6.48
N SER A 149 -5.05 -13.60 -7.42
CA SER A 149 -5.46 -13.47 -8.82
C SER A 149 -6.93 -13.85 -9.04
N ARG A 150 -7.52 -14.56 -8.08
CA ARG A 150 -8.88 -15.12 -8.18
C ARG A 150 -9.92 -14.31 -7.42
N VAL A 151 -9.54 -13.17 -6.87
CA VAL A 151 -10.42 -12.32 -6.06
C VAL A 151 -10.59 -10.95 -6.68
N LEU A 152 -11.78 -10.39 -6.47
CA LEU A 152 -12.12 -9.01 -6.77
C LEU A 152 -12.26 -8.24 -5.46
N MET A 153 -11.52 -7.15 -5.34
CA MET A 153 -11.68 -6.17 -4.28
C MET A 153 -12.88 -5.27 -4.61
N ASP A 154 -13.79 -5.12 -3.65
CA ASP A 154 -15.05 -4.36 -3.78
C ASP A 154 -15.87 -4.72 -5.02
N GLY A 155 -15.75 -5.97 -5.50
CA GLY A 155 -16.50 -6.52 -6.62
C GLY A 155 -16.06 -6.11 -8.02
N ASP A 156 -15.23 -5.06 -8.18
CA ASP A 156 -14.77 -4.59 -9.50
C ASP A 156 -13.25 -4.48 -9.68
N VAL A 157 -12.48 -4.42 -8.60
CA VAL A 157 -11.03 -4.17 -8.66
C VAL A 157 -10.24 -5.48 -8.62
N ARG A 158 -9.44 -5.74 -9.65
CA ARG A 158 -8.58 -6.93 -9.73
C ARG A 158 -7.23 -6.70 -9.05
N ILE A 159 -6.75 -7.70 -8.33
CA ILE A 159 -5.36 -7.75 -7.86
C ILE A 159 -4.51 -8.36 -8.98
N ILE A 160 -3.49 -7.63 -9.41
CA ILE A 160 -2.60 -8.02 -10.53
C ILE A 160 -1.22 -8.49 -10.05
N GLY A 161 -0.97 -8.46 -8.75
CA GLY A 161 0.23 -9.02 -8.16
C GLY A 161 0.22 -8.97 -6.64
N SER A 162 1.04 -9.82 -6.03
CA SER A 162 1.35 -9.77 -4.59
C SER A 162 2.86 -9.73 -4.39
N LYS A 163 3.26 -9.07 -3.31
CA LYS A 163 4.65 -8.94 -2.87
C LYS A 163 4.69 -9.10 -1.37
N GLU A 164 5.38 -10.13 -0.90
CA GLU A 164 5.61 -10.32 0.52
C GLU A 164 6.73 -9.37 1.00
N ALA A 165 6.52 -8.81 2.19
CA ALA A 165 7.45 -7.92 2.85
C ALA A 165 7.71 -8.38 4.30
N SER A 166 8.83 -7.94 4.88
CA SER A 166 9.16 -8.27 6.29
C SER A 166 8.09 -7.81 7.28
N ASN A 167 7.35 -6.76 6.95
CA ASN A 167 6.34 -6.13 7.79
C ASN A 167 4.92 -6.18 7.18
N GLY A 168 4.65 -7.17 6.32
CA GLY A 168 3.30 -7.42 5.81
C GLY A 168 3.26 -7.87 4.35
N VAL A 169 2.16 -7.57 3.67
CA VAL A 169 1.94 -7.96 2.27
C VAL A 169 1.51 -6.75 1.47
N MET A 170 2.09 -6.58 0.29
CA MET A 170 1.68 -5.56 -0.69
C MET A 170 0.98 -6.25 -1.87
N TYR A 171 -0.29 -5.93 -2.06
CA TYR A 171 -1.07 -6.32 -3.23
C TYR A 171 -1.11 -5.17 -4.21
N ILE A 172 -0.81 -5.45 -5.48
CA ILE A 172 -0.87 -4.47 -6.56
C ILE A 172 -2.24 -4.61 -7.21
N ILE A 173 -3.01 -3.53 -7.24
CA ILE A 173 -4.39 -3.52 -7.73
C ILE A 173 -4.53 -2.68 -9.00
N ASP A 174 -5.33 -3.16 -9.96
CA ASP A 174 -5.65 -2.44 -11.20
C ASP A 174 -6.92 -1.59 -11.03
N GLY A 175 -6.98 -0.86 -9.93
CA GLY A 175 -8.07 0.01 -9.52
C GLY A 175 -7.63 0.78 -8.28
N THR A 176 -8.57 1.44 -7.61
CA THR A 176 -8.28 2.19 -6.38
C THR A 176 -9.39 1.95 -5.38
N VAL A 177 -9.08 2.01 -4.08
CA VAL A 177 -10.10 2.03 -3.04
C VAL A 177 -10.90 3.32 -3.17
N LYS A 178 -12.20 3.19 -3.43
CA LYS A 178 -13.13 4.31 -3.57
C LYS A 178 -13.42 4.91 -2.19
N ILE A 179 -13.05 6.17 -1.99
CA ILE A 179 -13.48 6.96 -0.83
C ILE A 179 -14.72 7.74 -1.27
N ASP A 180 -15.87 7.47 -0.62
CA ASP A 180 -17.12 8.20 -0.88
C ASP A 180 -17.09 9.57 -0.18
#